data_AF-A0A385CII3-F1
#
_entry.id   AF-A0A385CII3-F1
#
_cell.length_a   1.000
_cell.length_b   1.000
_cell.length_c   1.000
_cell.angle_alpha   90.00
_cell.angle_beta   90.00
_cell.angle_gamma   90.00
#
_symmetry.space_group_name_H-M   'P 1'
#
loop_
_entity.id
_entity.type
_entity.pdbx_description
1 polymer ?
#
loop_
_entity_poly.entity_id
_entity_poly.type
_entity_poly.pdbx_seq_one_letter_code
_entity_poly.pdbx_strand_id
1 'polypeptide(L)'
;ALQDSQREINQLIEQNRYQQLQEKAVNISPTPTLITESEHCLPIKGVYIQGITLLTEKDLNSLSPLPDQCIKSADINRLVKELTQRYLQHGYITARIQFLRPNQHGELGLYAIEGFVE
;
A
#
# COMPACT_ATOMS: atom_id res chain seq x y z
N ALA A 1 -9.10 21.89 -51.72
CA ALA A 1 -7.83 21.33 -52.21
C ALA A 1 -6.74 21.36 -51.13
N LEU A 2 -6.09 22.50 -50.83
CA LEU A 2 -5.03 22.55 -49.80
C LEU A 2 -5.55 22.38 -48.36
N GLN A 3 -6.73 22.92 -48.06
CA GLN A 3 -7.34 22.82 -46.72
C GLN A 3 -7.82 21.39 -46.38
N ASP A 4 -8.21 20.61 -47.39
CA ASP A 4 -8.68 19.23 -47.19
C ASP A 4 -7.51 18.31 -46.86
N SER A 5 -6.37 18.51 -47.55
CA SER A 5 -5.13 17.78 -47.26
C SER A 5 -4.62 18.03 -45.83
N GLN A 6 -4.74 19.26 -45.33
CA GLN A 6 -4.36 19.58 -43.95
C GLN A 6 -5.24 18.85 -42.91
N ARG A 7 -6.53 18.67 -43.22
CA ARG A 7 -7.48 17.98 -42.34
C ARG A 7 -7.20 16.48 -42.27
N GLU A 8 -6.92 15.86 -43.42
CA GLU A 8 -6.57 14.44 -43.50
C GLU A 8 -5.27 14.13 -42.72
N ILE A 9 -4.25 14.99 -42.85
CA ILE A 9 -2.99 14.84 -42.12
C ILE A 9 -3.24 14.91 -40.60
N ASN A 10 -4.03 15.88 -40.14
CA ASN A 10 -4.33 16.02 -38.72
C ASN A 10 -5.10 14.81 -38.17
N GLN A 11 -6.04 14.27 -38.95
CA GLN A 11 -6.78 13.06 -38.58
C GLN A 11 -5.86 11.84 -38.43
N LEU A 12 -4.89 11.70 -39.33
CA LEU A 12 -3.91 10.61 -39.26
C LEU A 12 -2.99 10.72 -38.04
N ILE A 13 -2.57 11.93 -37.68
CA ILE A 13 -1.73 12.18 -36.49
C ILE A 13 -2.50 11.81 -35.22
N GLU A 14 -3.76 12.22 -35.10
CA GLU A 14 -4.60 11.89 -33.94
C GLU A 14 -4.80 10.38 -33.82
N GLN A 15 -5.11 9.67 -34.92
CA GLN A 15 -5.27 8.22 -34.90
C GLN A 15 -4.01 7.48 -34.41
N ASN A 16 -2.83 7.87 -34.89
CA ASN A 16 -1.56 7.30 -34.45
C ASN A 16 -1.32 7.55 -32.95
N ARG A 17 -1.66 8.74 -32.45
CA ARG A 17 -1.54 9.07 -31.03
C ARG A 17 -2.47 8.21 -30.16
N TYR A 18 -3.70 7.95 -30.61
CA TYR A 18 -4.63 7.05 -29.92
C TYR A 18 -4.12 5.60 -29.89
N GLN A 19 -3.54 5.10 -30.99
CA GLN A 19 -2.97 3.75 -31.03
C GLN A 19 -1.78 3.59 -30.07
N GLN A 20 -0.86 4.55 -30.03
CA GLN A 20 0.28 4.52 -29.10
C GLN A 20 -0.15 4.54 -27.62
N LEU A 21 -1.24 5.24 -27.29
CA LEU A 21 -1.81 5.25 -25.93
C LEU A 21 -2.42 3.89 -25.56
N GLN A 22 -3.10 3.23 -26.50
CA GLN A 22 -3.66 1.89 -26.28
C GLN A 22 -2.55 0.84 -26.11
N GLU A 23 -1.51 0.88 -26.92
CA GLU A 23 -0.35 -0.01 -26.78
C GLU A 23 0.38 0.19 -25.44
N LYS A 24 0.50 1.44 -24.97
CA LYS A 24 1.03 1.73 -23.62
C LYS A 24 0.10 1.20 -22.53
N ALA A 25 -1.22 1.32 -22.68
CA ALA A 25 -2.16 0.81 -21.69
C ALA A 25 -2.12 -0.72 -21.56
N VAL A 26 -1.89 -1.45 -22.67
CA VAL A 26 -1.77 -2.93 -22.66
C VAL A 26 -0.48 -3.41 -21.98
N ASN A 27 0.60 -2.60 -22.02
CA ASN A 27 1.87 -2.92 -21.35
C ASN A 27 1.91 -2.55 -19.86
N ILE A 28 0.83 -1.97 -19.32
CA ILE A 28 0.64 -1.78 -17.88
C ILE A 28 -0.34 -2.87 -17.41
N SER A 29 -0.05 -4.13 -17.72
CA SER A 29 -0.48 -5.17 -16.79
C SER A 29 0.46 -5.04 -15.61
N PRO A 30 0.02 -4.56 -14.42
CA PRO A 30 0.79 -4.79 -13.23
C PRO A 30 0.80 -6.29 -13.09
N THR A 31 1.86 -6.94 -13.59
CA THR A 31 2.24 -8.22 -13.04
C THR A 31 2.32 -7.90 -11.55
N PRO A 32 1.45 -8.48 -10.71
CA PRO A 32 1.65 -8.31 -9.29
C PRO A 32 3.06 -8.87 -9.12
N THR A 33 4.01 -7.98 -8.83
CA THR A 33 5.23 -8.42 -8.19
C THR A 33 4.67 -9.01 -6.92
N LEU A 34 4.42 -10.32 -6.94
CA LEU A 34 4.16 -11.09 -5.75
C LEU A 34 5.45 -10.85 -4.99
N ILE A 35 5.43 -9.86 -4.10
CA ILE A 35 6.47 -9.65 -3.11
C ILE A 35 6.51 -11.02 -2.47
N THR A 36 7.50 -11.80 -2.85
CA THR A 36 7.55 -13.19 -2.46
C THR A 36 7.73 -13.10 -0.97
N GLU A 37 6.65 -13.37 -0.23
CA GLU A 37 6.66 -13.24 1.21
C GLU A 37 7.83 -14.09 1.67
N SER A 38 8.80 -13.43 2.30
CA SER A 38 10.04 -14.10 2.64
C SER A 38 9.71 -15.18 3.65
N GLU A 39 9.96 -16.44 3.29
CA GLU A 39 9.85 -17.54 4.26
C GLU A 39 10.87 -17.42 5.41
N HIS A 40 11.86 -16.54 5.24
CA HIS A 40 12.87 -16.23 6.23
C HIS A 40 12.34 -15.30 7.33
N CYS A 41 12.79 -15.54 8.56
CA CYS A 41 12.53 -14.66 9.69
C CYS A 41 13.22 -13.30 9.45
N LEU A 42 12.52 -12.22 9.82
CA LEU A 42 13.08 -10.89 9.85
C LEU A 42 14.07 -10.76 11.03
N PRO A 43 15.13 -9.94 10.88
CA PRO A 43 16.10 -9.70 11.95
C PRO A 43 15.57 -8.68 12.97
N ILE A 44 14.39 -8.94 13.54
CA ILE A 44 13.72 -8.09 14.54
C ILE A 44 13.30 -8.96 15.73
N LYS A 45 13.20 -8.36 16.90
CA LYS A 45 12.80 -9.05 18.14
C LYS A 45 11.33 -8.90 18.49
N GLY A 46 10.64 -7.98 17.82
CA GLY A 46 9.25 -7.65 18.12
C GLY A 46 8.75 -6.50 17.26
N VAL A 47 7.52 -6.08 17.55
CA VAL A 47 6.87 -4.94 16.90
C VAL A 47 6.19 -4.10 17.98
N TYR A 48 6.30 -2.79 17.87
CA TYR A 48 5.53 -1.85 18.69
C TYR A 48 4.71 -0.93 17.81
N ILE A 49 3.58 -0.44 18.33
CA ILE A 49 2.65 0.42 17.60
C ILE A 49 2.52 1.76 18.32
N GLN A 50 2.53 2.85 17.56
CA GLN A 50 2.42 4.23 18.03
C GLN A 50 1.44 5.03 17.18
N GLY A 51 1.01 6.19 17.69
CA GLY A 51 0.16 7.14 16.96
C GLY A 51 -1.32 6.76 16.91
N ILE A 52 -1.73 5.73 17.65
CA ILE A 52 -3.14 5.32 17.74
C ILE A 52 -3.84 6.15 18.82
N THR A 53 -4.84 6.93 18.42
CA THR A 53 -5.72 7.68 19.33
C THR A 53 -7.20 7.41 19.08
N LEU A 54 -7.55 6.93 17.88
CA LEU A 54 -8.94 6.70 17.44
C LEU A 54 -9.42 5.25 17.63
N LEU A 55 -8.52 4.29 17.87
CA LEU A 55 -8.87 2.89 18.14
C LEU A 55 -8.83 2.59 19.64
N THR A 56 -9.73 1.73 20.10
CA THR A 56 -9.79 1.32 21.51
C THR A 56 -8.79 0.20 21.80
N GLU A 57 -8.48 -0.01 23.09
CA GLU A 57 -7.68 -1.15 23.52
C GLU A 57 -8.29 -2.50 23.08
N LYS A 58 -9.63 -2.60 23.05
CA LYS A 58 -10.34 -3.78 22.56
C LYS A 58 -10.08 -4.03 21.07
N ASP A 59 -10.00 -2.97 20.25
CA ASP A 59 -9.67 -3.11 18.83
C ASP A 59 -8.25 -3.67 18.67
N LEU A 60 -7.29 -3.18 19.46
CA LEU A 60 -5.89 -3.63 19.43
C LEU A 60 -5.72 -5.06 19.95
N ASN A 61 -6.38 -5.40 21.06
CA ASN A 61 -6.34 -6.74 21.65
C ASN A 61 -7.00 -7.81 20.77
N SER A 62 -7.76 -7.38 19.75
CA SER A 62 -8.39 -8.29 18.79
C SER A 62 -7.58 -8.49 17.50
N LEU A 63 -6.38 -7.91 17.42
CA LEU A 63 -5.41 -8.20 16.36
C LEU A 63 -4.80 -9.58 16.59
N SER A 64 -4.45 -10.27 15.50
CA SER A 64 -3.76 -11.54 15.57
C SER A 64 -2.37 -11.35 16.19
N PRO A 65 -1.98 -12.16 17.19
CA PRO A 65 -0.66 -12.07 17.78
C PRO A 65 0.42 -12.37 16.74
N LEU A 66 1.59 -11.77 16.94
CA LEU A 66 2.79 -12.12 16.18
C LEU A 66 3.40 -13.40 16.76
N PRO A 67 4.06 -14.25 15.94
CA PRO A 67 4.77 -15.41 16.45
C PRO A 67 5.98 -14.98 17.31
N ASP A 68 6.16 -15.60 18.47
CA ASP A 68 7.24 -15.23 19.41
C ASP A 68 8.65 -15.58 18.92
N GLN A 69 8.79 -16.63 18.09
CA GLN A 69 10.11 -17.19 17.74
C GLN A 69 10.63 -16.71 16.37
N CYS A 70 9.74 -16.44 15.42
CA CYS A 70 10.12 -16.09 14.06
C CYS A 70 9.03 -15.20 13.46
N ILE A 71 9.32 -13.91 13.35
CA ILE A 71 8.44 -12.94 12.71
C ILE A 71 8.83 -12.85 11.24
N LYS A 72 7.93 -13.19 10.32
CA LYS A 72 8.16 -13.05 8.87
C LYS A 72 7.56 -11.76 8.34
N SER A 73 7.95 -11.38 7.12
CA SER A 73 7.32 -10.25 6.41
C SER A 73 5.80 -10.43 6.25
N ALA A 74 5.33 -11.66 6.06
CA ALA A 74 3.90 -12.01 6.02
C ALA A 74 3.16 -11.65 7.31
N ASP A 75 3.76 -11.89 8.49
CA ASP A 75 3.14 -11.59 9.78
C ASP A 75 2.99 -10.09 9.99
N ILE A 76 4.03 -9.33 9.62
CA ILE A 76 4.00 -7.87 9.65
C ILE A 76 2.92 -7.32 8.70
N ASN A 77 2.87 -7.84 7.47
CA ASN A 77 1.86 -7.46 6.48
C ASN A 77 0.44 -7.78 6.96
N ARG A 78 0.24 -8.94 7.60
CA ARG A 78 -1.04 -9.31 8.23
C ARG A 78 -1.42 -8.29 9.31
N LEU A 79 -0.51 -7.97 10.21
CA LEU A 79 -0.76 -6.99 11.28
C LEU A 79 -1.14 -5.62 10.73
N VAL A 80 -0.43 -5.12 9.71
CA VAL A 80 -0.76 -3.85 9.05
C VAL A 80 -2.13 -3.88 8.37
N LYS A 81 -2.47 -4.99 7.71
CA LYS A 81 -3.80 -5.17 7.09
C LYS A 81 -4.91 -5.16 8.13
N GLU A 82 -4.75 -5.91 9.22
CA GLU A 82 -5.73 -5.96 10.30
C GLU A 82 -5.92 -4.60 10.97
N LEU A 83 -4.81 -3.90 11.26
CA LEU A 83 -4.87 -2.56 11.85
C LEU A 83 -5.58 -1.57 10.92
N THR A 84 -5.25 -1.58 9.63
CA THR A 84 -5.93 -0.76 8.61
C THR A 84 -7.42 -1.09 8.55
N GLN A 85 -7.77 -2.38 8.61
CA GLN A 85 -9.16 -2.81 8.62
C GLN A 85 -9.92 -2.30 9.85
N ARG A 86 -9.29 -2.23 11.04
CA ARG A 86 -9.92 -1.62 12.23
C ARG A 86 -10.26 -0.17 12.00
N TYR A 87 -9.33 0.61 11.46
CA TYR A 87 -9.61 2.01 11.10
C TYR A 87 -10.78 2.13 10.12
N LEU A 88 -10.82 1.28 9.08
CA LEU A 88 -11.91 1.28 8.10
C LEU A 88 -13.26 0.90 8.71
N GLN A 89 -13.29 -0.07 9.63
CA GLN A 89 -14.52 -0.49 10.31
C GLN A 89 -15.14 0.62 11.16
N HIS A 90 -14.31 1.53 11.69
CA HIS A 90 -14.74 2.72 12.43
C HIS A 90 -14.95 3.95 11.54
N GLY A 91 -14.77 3.84 10.22
CA GLY A 91 -15.00 4.92 9.26
C GLY A 91 -13.81 5.85 9.01
N TYR A 92 -12.63 5.55 9.55
CA TYR A 92 -11.41 6.37 9.40
C TYR A 92 -10.67 6.04 8.09
N ILE A 93 -11.23 6.45 6.95
CA ILE A 93 -10.73 6.13 5.61
C ILE A 93 -9.38 6.78 5.25
N THR A 94 -9.01 7.84 5.95
CA THR A 94 -7.76 8.60 5.77
C THR A 94 -6.61 8.07 6.60
N ALA A 95 -6.86 7.10 7.50
CA ALA A 95 -5.83 6.52 8.35
C ALA A 95 -4.81 5.72 7.54
N ARG A 96 -3.52 5.87 7.87
CA ARG A 96 -2.42 5.16 7.19
C ARG A 96 -1.41 4.64 8.20
N ILE A 97 -0.83 3.48 7.92
CA ILE A 97 0.23 2.89 8.76
C ILE A 97 1.58 3.08 8.06
N GLN A 98 2.55 3.61 8.79
CA GLN A 98 3.93 3.78 8.33
C GLN A 98 4.89 2.90 9.13
N PHE A 99 5.93 2.41 8.46
CA PHE A 99 7.01 1.68 9.09
C PHE A 99 8.05 2.63 9.66
N LEU A 100 8.42 2.44 10.92
CA LEU A 100 9.57 3.05 11.55
C LEU A 100 10.73 2.04 11.57
N ARG A 101 11.96 2.56 11.65
CA ARG A 101 13.13 1.71 11.83
C ARG A 101 13.07 0.98 13.18
N PRO A 102 13.71 -0.20 13.29
CA PRO A 102 13.82 -0.87 14.57
C PRO A 102 14.41 0.04 15.64
N ASN A 103 13.82 0.02 16.84
CA ASN A 103 14.31 0.77 17.98
C ASN A 103 15.61 0.14 18.57
N GLN A 104 16.12 0.71 19.66
CA GLN A 104 17.32 0.22 20.33
C GLN A 104 17.20 -1.23 20.85
N HIS A 105 15.96 -1.72 21.07
CA HIS A 105 15.68 -3.09 21.47
C HIS A 105 15.56 -4.06 20.28
N GLY A 106 15.60 -3.55 19.05
CA GLY A 106 15.45 -4.34 17.83
C GLY A 106 13.99 -4.62 17.44
N GLU A 107 13.05 -3.81 17.94
CA GLU A 107 11.62 -3.95 17.62
C GLU A 107 11.24 -3.02 16.49
N LEU A 108 10.54 -3.53 15.47
CA LEU A 108 10.05 -2.73 14.34
C LEU A 108 8.90 -1.82 14.82
N GLY A 109 8.94 -0.53 14.49
CA GLY A 109 7.85 0.38 14.82
C GLY A 109 6.81 0.46 13.72
N LEU A 110 5.53 0.50 14.09
CA LEU A 110 4.42 0.89 13.24
C LEU A 110 3.82 2.19 13.77
N TYR A 111 3.68 3.19 12.91
CA TYR A 111 3.10 4.48 13.26
C TYR A 111 1.81 4.74 12.50
N ALA A 112 0.71 4.95 13.22
CA ALA A 112 -0.57 5.34 12.62
C ALA A 112 -0.64 6.85 12.41
N ILE A 113 -0.95 7.26 11.18
CA ILE A 113 -1.31 8.63 10.83
C ILE A 113 -2.83 8.69 10.70
N GLU A 114 -3.47 9.30 11.68
CA GLU A 114 -4.91 9.50 11.76
C GLU A 114 -5.28 10.83 11.08
N GLY A 115 -5.33 10.84 9.75
CA GLY A 115 -5.58 12.06 8.97
C GLY A 115 -7.03 12.55 9.03
N PHE A 116 -7.23 13.82 8.66
CA PHE A 116 -8.55 14.48 8.59
C PHE A 116 -8.86 14.94 7.16
N VAL A 117 -10.13 15.24 6.88
CA VAL A 117 -10.59 15.84 5.60
C VAL A 117 -11.01 17.28 5.88
N GLU A 118 -10.47 18.24 5.11
CA GLU A 118 -10.84 19.67 5.15
C GLU A 118 -11.83 20.04 4.04
#